data_AF-A0A0R3G563-F1
#
_entry.id   AF-A0A0R3G563-F1
#
_cell.length_a   1.000
_cell.length_b   1.000
_cell.length_c   1.000
_cell.angle_alpha   90.00
_cell.angle_beta   90.00
_cell.angle_gamma   90.00
#
_symmetry.space_group_name_H-M   'P 1'
#
loop_
_entity.id
_entity.type
_entity.pdbx_description
1 polymer ?
#
loop_
_entity_poly.entity_id
_entity_poly.type
_entity_poly.pdbx_seq_one_letter_code
_entity_poly.pdbx_strand_id
1 'polypeptide(L)'
;MAFFSDIDDAGKYIIWDLGESLRMDFRLDPVQWAWEDEGLDDRVRQVSLDRYVSKFELKSDPSRYFVLQAGGIRPENHLLPLTYRQLDYLLLNGFPASITSQL
;
A
#
# COMPACT_ATOMS: atom_id res chain seq x y z
N MET A 1 -13.03 -6.05 3.72
CA MET A 1 -13.56 -4.82 3.06
C MET A 1 -12.72 -3.64 3.50
N ALA A 2 -12.45 -2.71 2.57
CA ALA A 2 -11.67 -1.50 2.82
C ALA A 2 -12.55 -0.25 2.58
N PHE A 3 -12.38 0.77 3.42
CA PHE A 3 -12.96 2.10 3.24
C PHE A 3 -11.84 3.12 3.21
N PHE A 4 -11.89 4.09 2.29
CA PHE A 4 -10.89 5.15 2.15
C PHE A 4 -11.58 6.50 2.26
N SER A 5 -10.96 7.45 2.98
CA SER A 5 -11.48 8.82 3.05
C SER A 5 -11.14 9.66 1.83
N ASP A 6 -10.16 9.22 1.04
CA ASP A 6 -9.65 9.91 -0.14
C ASP A 6 -9.59 8.94 -1.34
N ILE A 7 -10.00 9.43 -2.51
CA ILE A 7 -10.07 8.61 -3.73
C ILE A 7 -8.69 8.24 -4.28
N ASP A 8 -7.67 9.07 -4.06
CA ASP A 8 -6.31 8.76 -4.50
C ASP A 8 -5.73 7.60 -3.69
N ASP A 9 -6.09 7.48 -2.41
CA ASP A 9 -5.65 6.36 -1.57
C ASP A 9 -6.33 5.05 -1.98
N ALA A 10 -7.60 5.10 -2.39
CA ALA A 10 -8.28 3.94 -2.99
C ALA A 10 -7.66 3.55 -4.35
N GLY A 11 -7.31 4.54 -5.18
CA GLY A 11 -6.65 4.32 -6.46
C GLY A 11 -5.28 3.66 -6.31
N LYS A 12 -4.45 4.16 -5.39
CA LYS A 12 -3.17 3.54 -5.03
C LYS A 12 -3.32 2.10 -4.57
N TYR A 13 -4.35 1.79 -3.77
CA TYR A 13 -4.62 0.41 -3.34
C TYR A 13 -4.87 -0.54 -4.51
N ILE A 14 -5.70 -0.13 -5.48
CA ILE A 14 -6.01 -0.97 -6.65
C ILE A 14 -4.76 -1.16 -7.53
N ILE A 15 -4.00 -0.10 -7.76
CA ILE A 15 -2.75 -0.18 -8.56
C ILE A 15 -1.73 -1.09 -7.86
N TRP A 16 -1.59 -0.96 -6.54
CA TRP A 16 -0.72 -1.82 -5.76
C TRP A 16 -1.14 -3.29 -5.85
N ASP A 17 -2.41 -3.62 -5.60
CA ASP A 17 -2.91 -5.00 -5.65
C ASP A 17 -2.66 -5.67 -7.02
N LEU A 18 -2.90 -4.94 -8.10
CA LEU A 18 -2.60 -5.40 -9.45
C LEU A 18 -1.08 -5.52 -9.70
N GLY A 19 -0.30 -4.54 -9.23
CA GLY A 19 1.15 -4.53 -9.36
C GLY A 19 1.82 -5.67 -8.60
N GLU A 20 1.35 -6.00 -7.39
CA GLU A 20 1.80 -7.17 -6.63
C GLU A 20 1.58 -8.46 -7.41
N SER A 21 0.38 -8.61 -8.00
CA SER A 21 0.04 -9.77 -8.85
C SER A 21 0.99 -9.88 -10.05
N LEU A 22 1.24 -8.77 -10.75
CA LEU A 22 2.16 -8.73 -11.88
C LEU A 22 3.60 -9.07 -11.48
N ARG A 23 4.06 -8.60 -10.31
CA ARG A 23 5.39 -8.94 -9.78
C ARG A 23 5.51 -10.45 -9.57
N MET A 24 4.49 -11.07 -8.97
CA MET A 24 4.46 -12.52 -8.75
C MET A 24 4.48 -13.30 -10.08
N ASP A 25 3.74 -12.86 -11.09
CA ASP A 25 3.73 -13.48 -12.42
C ASP A 25 5.13 -13.47 -13.08
N PHE A 26 5.92 -12.43 -12.82
CA PHE A 26 7.30 -12.30 -13.28
C PHE A 26 8.34 -12.90 -12.30
N ARG A 27 7.90 -13.61 -11.25
CA ARG A 27 8.74 -14.19 -10.19
C ARG A 27 9.63 -13.16 -9.48
N LEU A 28 9.14 -11.93 -9.36
CA LEU A 28 9.74 -10.89 -8.55
C LEU A 28 9.12 -10.95 -7.16
N ASP A 29 9.92 -10.59 -6.15
CA ASP A 29 9.41 -10.48 -4.78
C ASP A 29 8.33 -9.38 -4.72
N PRO A 30 7.13 -9.69 -4.18
CA PRO A 30 6.08 -8.72 -3.94
C PRO A 30 6.56 -7.60 -2.99
N VAL A 31 6.13 -6.35 -3.22
CA VAL A 31 6.49 -5.24 -2.32
C VAL A 31 5.90 -5.47 -0.92
N GLN A 32 4.77 -6.18 -0.85
CA GLN A 32 4.11 -6.54 0.39
C GLN A 32 5.05 -7.20 1.41
N TRP A 33 5.96 -8.09 0.99
CA TRP A 33 6.84 -8.80 1.92
C TRP A 33 7.79 -7.86 2.65
N ALA A 34 8.38 -6.90 1.92
CA ALA A 34 9.22 -5.89 2.54
C ALA A 34 8.42 -5.04 3.54
N TRP A 35 7.18 -4.67 3.20
CA TRP A 35 6.30 -3.89 4.09
C TRP A 35 5.81 -4.67 5.31
N GLU A 36 5.64 -5.99 5.21
CA GLU A 36 5.33 -6.86 6.34
C GLU A 36 6.50 -6.91 7.33
N ASP A 37 7.73 -7.02 6.83
CA ASP A 37 8.95 -6.99 7.65
C ASP A 37 9.17 -5.63 8.33
N GLU A 38 8.86 -4.53 7.63
CA GLU A 38 8.95 -3.17 8.16
C GLU A 38 7.84 -2.85 9.19
N GLY A 39 6.67 -3.47 9.04
CA GLY A 39 5.52 -3.23 9.92
C GLY A 39 4.81 -1.90 9.66
N LEU A 40 4.62 -1.10 10.70
CA LEU A 40 3.87 0.17 10.62
C LEU A 40 4.81 1.28 10.14
N ASP A 41 4.46 1.95 9.04
CA ASP A 41 5.19 3.12 8.53
C ASP A 41 5.19 4.24 9.59
N ASP A 42 6.35 4.83 9.83
CA ASP A 42 6.56 5.89 10.83
C ASP A 42 5.72 7.15 10.59
N ARG A 43 5.17 7.34 9.39
CA ARG A 43 4.29 8.46 9.02
C ARG A 43 2.82 8.15 9.27
N VAL A 44 2.49 6.91 9.61
CA VAL A 44 1.13 6.41 9.79
C VAL A 44 0.85 6.09 11.25
N ARG A 45 -0.37 6.39 11.70
CA ARG A 45 -0.89 5.94 12.98
C ARG A 45 -1.93 4.86 12.73
N GLN A 46 -1.80 3.72 13.43
CA GLN A 46 -2.83 2.69 13.48
C GLN A 46 -3.71 2.91 14.72
N VAL A 47 -5.03 2.76 14.54
CA VAL A 47 -6.02 2.79 15.61
C VAL A 47 -6.90 1.56 15.48
N SER A 48 -6.93 0.71 16.52
CA SER A 48 -7.85 -0.42 16.58
C SER A 48 -9.28 0.11 16.83
N LEU A 49 -10.19 -0.11 15.88
CA LEU A 49 -11.61 0.24 16.03
C LEU A 49 -12.43 -0.92 16.60
N ASP A 50 -12.06 -2.15 16.25
CA ASP A 50 -12.64 -3.39 16.77
C ASP A 50 -11.61 -4.53 16.64
N ARG A 51 -11.90 -5.74 17.13
CA ARG A 51 -11.03 -6.93 17.10
C ARG A 51 -10.45 -7.22 15.71
N TYR A 52 -11.23 -6.95 14.66
CA TYR A 52 -10.86 -7.18 13.27
C TYR A 52 -11.06 -5.94 12.39
N VAL A 53 -11.00 -4.75 12.99
CA VAL A 53 -11.16 -3.49 12.26
C VAL A 53 -10.08 -2.52 12.70
N SER A 54 -9.22 -2.12 11.76
CA SER A 54 -8.12 -1.18 11.99
C SER A 54 -8.27 0.03 11.10
N LYS A 55 -8.15 1.23 11.69
CA LYS A 55 -7.99 2.50 10.98
C LYS A 55 -6.51 2.84 10.86
N PHE A 56 -6.08 3.31 9.71
CA PHE A 56 -4.75 3.84 9.45
C PHE A 56 -4.88 5.27 8.96
N GLU A 57 -4.21 6.22 9.61
CA GLU A 57 -4.29 7.65 9.30
C GLU A 57 -2.90 8.28 9.16
N LEU A 58 -2.74 9.29 8.29
CA LEU A 58 -1.49 10.04 8.20
C LEU A 58 -1.31 10.89 9.46
N LYS A 59 -0.11 10.85 10.05
CA LYS A 59 0.23 11.69 11.19
C LYS A 59 0.19 13.19 10.83
N SER A 60 0.57 13.54 9.60
CA SER A 60 0.58 14.93 9.13
C SER A 60 -0.81 15.45 8.75
N ASP A 61 -1.73 14.57 8.38
CA ASP A 61 -3.10 14.92 8.00
C ASP A 61 -4.07 13.77 8.36
N PRO A 62 -4.63 13.77 9.58
CA PRO A 62 -5.53 12.71 10.04
C PRO A 62 -6.87 12.63 9.27
N SER A 63 -7.18 13.61 8.40
CA SER A 63 -8.36 13.54 7.52
C SER A 63 -8.16 12.55 6.37
N ARG A 64 -6.90 12.24 6.05
CA ARG A 64 -6.50 11.18 5.12
C ARG A 64 -6.27 9.87 5.86
N TYR A 65 -7.18 8.92 5.64
CA TYR A 65 -7.16 7.64 6.32
C TYR A 65 -7.87 6.55 5.50
N PHE A 66 -7.64 5.31 5.90
CA PHE A 66 -8.46 4.19 5.47
C PHE A 66 -8.77 3.26 6.65
N VAL A 67 -9.80 2.45 6.50
CA VAL A 67 -10.23 1.45 7.47
C VAL A 67 -10.26 0.09 6.78
N LEU A 68 -9.55 -0.88 7.33
CA LEU A 68 -9.60 -2.27 6.89
C LEU A 68 -10.38 -3.10 7.89
N GLN A 69 -11.26 -3.96 7.38
CA GLN A 69 -11.80 -5.09 8.14
C GLN A 69 -10.75 -6.21 8.28
N ALA A 70 -9.59 -5.84 8.84
CA ALA A 70 -8.54 -6.73 9.28
C ALA A 70 -7.95 -6.17 10.58
N GLY A 71 -7.61 -7.06 11.51
CA GLY A 71 -6.92 -6.68 12.75
C GLY A 71 -5.42 -6.50 12.53
N GLY A 72 -4.78 -5.77 13.45
CA GLY A 72 -3.32 -5.64 13.49
C GLY A 72 -2.73 -4.66 12.49
N ILE A 73 -1.40 -4.72 12.35
CA ILE A 73 -0.65 -3.96 11.35
C ILE A 73 -0.79 -4.68 10.00
N ARG A 74 -1.02 -3.89 8.95
CA ARG A 74 -1.37 -4.34 7.61
C ARG A 74 -0.42 -3.67 6.62
N PRO A 75 0.27 -4.39 5.73
CA PRO A 75 1.28 -3.82 4.82
C PRO A 75 0.73 -2.65 3.98
N GLU A 76 -0.57 -2.65 3.69
CA GLU A 76 -1.30 -1.61 2.98
C GLU A 76 -1.18 -0.22 3.66
N ASN A 77 -0.77 -0.15 4.93
CA ASN A 77 -0.47 1.11 5.63
C ASN A 77 0.59 1.96 4.92
N HIS A 78 1.55 1.32 4.27
CA HIS A 78 2.61 1.99 3.52
C HIS A 78 2.11 2.73 2.28
N LEU A 79 0.91 2.42 1.78
CA LEU A 79 0.33 3.12 0.62
C LEU A 79 -0.04 4.56 0.94
N LEU A 80 -0.50 4.81 2.16
CA LEU A 80 -1.07 6.09 2.56
C LEU A 80 -0.10 7.26 2.37
N PRO A 81 1.18 7.18 2.78
CA PRO A 81 2.13 8.28 2.59
C PRO A 81 2.80 8.32 1.20
N LEU A 82 2.50 7.39 0.29
CA LEU A 82 3.09 7.39 -1.05
C LEU A 82 2.36 8.32 -2.01
N THR A 83 3.12 8.90 -2.93
CA THR A 83 2.59 9.46 -4.18
C THR A 83 2.45 8.35 -5.23
N TYR A 84 1.62 8.56 -6.25
CA TYR A 84 1.53 7.63 -7.40
C TYR A 84 2.90 7.35 -8.03
N ARG A 85 3.73 8.38 -8.23
CA ARG A 85 5.09 8.20 -8.78
C ARG A 85 5.97 7.29 -7.93
N GLN A 86 5.89 7.41 -6.60
CA GLN A 86 6.67 6.54 -5.71
C GLN A 86 6.14 5.10 -5.75
N LEU A 87 4.82 4.93 -5.81
CA LEU A 87 4.21 3.61 -5.98
C LEU A 87 4.64 2.97 -7.31
N ASP A 88 4.57 3.71 -8.42
CA ASP A 88 5.00 3.22 -9.74
C ASP A 88 6.47 2.77 -9.71
N TYR A 89 7.35 3.60 -9.13
CA TYR A 89 8.77 3.25 -9.01
C TYR A 89 8.98 1.95 -8.22
N LEU A 90 8.27 1.77 -7.10
CA LEU A 90 8.35 0.57 -6.28
C LEU A 90 7.85 -0.66 -7.05
N LEU A 91 6.70 -0.56 -7.71
CA LEU A 91 6.09 -1.70 -8.41
C LEU A 91 6.90 -2.09 -9.64
N LEU A 92 7.48 -1.14 -10.38
CA LEU A 92 8.27 -1.40 -11.58
C LEU A 92 9.71 -1.85 -11.28
N ASN A 93 10.19 -1.69 -10.05
CA ASN A 93 11.56 -2.06 -9.67
C ASN A 93 11.82 -3.57 -9.87
N GLY A 94 12.88 -3.92 -10.60
CA GLY A 94 13.24 -5.30 -10.89
C GLY A 94 12.59 -5.89 -12.15
N PHE A 95 11.61 -5.23 -12.76
CA PHE A 95 11.12 -5.64 -14.07
C PHE A 95 12.20 -5.41 -15.15
N PRO A 96 12.28 -6.30 -16.16
CA PRO A 96 13.22 -6.13 -17.26
C PRO A 96 12.87 -4.90 -18.09
N ALA A 97 13.90 -4.22 -18.60
CA ALA A 97 13.75 -3.00 -19.39
C ALA A 97 12.83 -3.18 -20.62
N SER A 98 12.75 -4.38 -21.19
CA SER A 98 11.86 -4.69 -22.31
C SER A 98 10.37 -4.49 -22.00
N ILE A 99 9.99 -4.55 -20.72
CA ILE A 99 8.61 -4.31 -20.25
C ILE A 99 8.42 -2.83 -19.89
N THR A 100 9.40 -2.23 -19.20
CA THR A 100 9.26 -0.88 -18.67
C THR A 100 9.59 0.24 -19.67
N SER A 101 10.35 -0.04 -20.75
CA SER A 101 10.73 0.97 -21.76
C SER A 101 9.58 1.44 -22.65
N GLN A 102 8.39 0.86 -22.50
CA GLN A 102 7.20 1.19 -23.28
C GLN A 102 6.23 2.12 -22.52
N LEU A 103 6.58 2.49 -21.28
CA LEU A 103 5.78 3.32 -20.37
C LEU A 103 6.21 4.79 -20.41
#